data_AF-A0AA39QZ71-F1
#
_entry.id   AF-A0AA39QZ71-F1
#
_cell.length_a   1.000
_cell.length_b   1.000
_cell.length_c   1.000
_cell.angle_alpha   90.00
_cell.angle_beta   90.00
_cell.angle_gamma   90.00
#
_symmetry.space_group_name_H-M   'P 1'
#
loop_
_entity.id
_entity.type
_entity.pdbx_description
1 polymer ?
#
loop_
_entity_poly.entity_id
_entity_poly.type
_entity_poly.pdbx_seq_one_letter_code
_entity_poly.pdbx_strand_id
1 'polypeptide(L)'
;MLSGIEIAGAALAIFPLTISALEHYENGFQTIKEWVRFRGEFATFLNAFARQQIFFRQNIEELLSPIVSSEYEMSLLLDHPDGRAWADSQLNESLRKRLPGKYECECYTTTVSYILEILEKLKSKLKISDEKPLWVEQASSSRKL
;
A
#
# COMPACT_ATOMS: atom_id res chain seq x y z
N MET A 1 -6.78 -10.37 16.91
CA MET A 1 -5.86 -10.35 15.75
C MET A 1 -6.66 -9.77 14.60
N LEU A 2 -6.08 -8.85 13.83
CA LEU A 2 -6.70 -8.40 12.58
C LEU A 2 -6.93 -9.62 11.69
N SER A 3 -8.07 -9.67 11.03
CA SER A 3 -8.34 -10.65 9.98
C SER A 3 -7.33 -10.44 8.84
N GLY A 4 -6.95 -11.50 8.11
CA GLY A 4 -6.02 -11.40 6.98
C GLY A 4 -6.46 -10.45 5.87
N ILE A 5 -7.71 -10.00 5.92
CA ILE A 5 -8.39 -9.16 4.95
C ILE A 5 -8.27 -7.69 5.36
N GLU A 6 -8.43 -7.36 6.66
CA GLU A 6 -8.05 -6.04 7.19
C GLU A 6 -6.57 -5.74 6.93
N ILE A 7 -5.71 -6.77 6.98
CA ILE A 7 -4.28 -6.66 6.64
C ILE A 7 -4.09 -6.33 5.15
N ALA A 8 -4.92 -6.86 4.26
CA ALA A 8 -4.88 -6.53 2.83
C ALA A 8 -5.25 -5.07 2.57
N GLY A 9 -6.29 -4.56 3.24
CA GLY A 9 -6.63 -3.13 3.25
C GLY A 9 -5.46 -2.28 3.74
N ALA A 10 -4.88 -2.60 4.90
CA ALA A 10 -3.73 -1.87 5.44
C ALA A 10 -2.53 -1.84 4.46
N ALA A 11 -2.22 -2.96 3.81
CA ALA A 11 -1.17 -3.01 2.79
C ALA A 11 -1.48 -2.10 1.59
N LEU A 12 -2.72 -2.12 1.07
CA LEU A 12 -3.18 -1.21 0.01
C LEU A 12 -2.99 0.26 0.39
N ALA A 13 -3.20 0.63 1.66
CA ALA A 13 -3.02 2.00 2.15
C ALA A 13 -1.54 2.44 2.19
N ILE A 14 -0.63 1.54 2.59
CA ILE A 14 0.78 1.91 2.83
C ILE A 14 1.59 1.99 1.54
N PHE A 15 1.27 1.19 0.52
CA PHE A 15 1.95 1.25 -0.78
C PHE A 15 2.02 2.67 -1.37
N PRO A 16 0.91 3.40 -1.61
CA PRO A 16 0.96 4.73 -2.22
C PRO A 16 1.68 5.75 -1.34
N LEU A 17 1.55 5.66 -0.01
CA LEU A 17 2.28 6.51 0.93
C LEU A 17 3.80 6.31 0.80
N THR A 18 4.21 5.05 0.69
CA THR A 18 5.62 4.68 0.57
C THR A 18 6.21 5.11 -0.76
N ILE A 19 5.47 4.94 -1.87
CA ILE A 19 5.88 5.43 -3.19
C ILE A 19 6.04 6.95 -3.17
N SER A 20 5.04 7.67 -2.66
CA SER A 20 5.08 9.13 -2.58
C SER A 20 6.28 9.63 -1.75
N ALA A 21 6.59 8.97 -0.64
CA ALA A 21 7.75 9.30 0.16
C ALA A 21 9.08 9.03 -0.56
N LEU A 22 9.18 7.93 -1.32
CA LEU A 22 10.36 7.60 -2.11
C LEU A 22 10.57 8.61 -3.25
N GLU A 23 9.52 8.99 -3.96
CA GLU A 23 9.56 10.04 -5.00
C GLU A 23 10.01 11.38 -4.42
N HIS A 24 9.52 11.74 -3.22
CA HIS A 24 9.96 12.94 -2.53
C HIS A 24 11.42 12.85 -2.09
N TYR A 25 11.86 11.69 -1.61
CA TYR A 25 13.25 11.44 -1.26
C TYR A 25 14.16 11.67 -2.48
N GLU A 26 13.83 11.14 -3.65
CA GLU A 26 14.57 11.39 -4.90
C GLU A 26 14.76 12.88 -5.18
N ASN A 27 13.71 13.69 -5.08
CA ASN A 27 13.77 15.14 -5.32
C ASN A 27 14.75 15.86 -4.36
N GLY A 28 14.87 15.41 -3.11
CA GLY A 28 15.76 16.01 -2.12
C GLY A 28 17.25 15.78 -2.38
N PHE A 29 17.62 14.71 -3.09
CA PHE A 29 19.03 14.34 -3.34
C PHE A 29 19.53 14.69 -4.74
N GLN A 30 18.69 15.22 -5.63
CA GLN A 30 19.05 15.51 -7.04
C GLN A 30 20.32 16.35 -7.22
N THR A 31 20.66 17.18 -6.23
CA THR A 31 21.82 18.09 -6.26
C THR A 31 23.13 17.45 -5.78
N ILE A 32 23.09 16.23 -5.22
CA ILE A 32 24.27 15.56 -4.64
C ILE A 32 24.97 14.73 -5.73
N LYS A 33 26.29 14.86 -5.85
CA LYS A 33 27.08 14.20 -6.93
C LYS A 33 27.00 12.67 -6.86
N GLU A 34 27.00 12.12 -5.66
CA GLU A 34 26.83 10.71 -5.37
C GLU A 34 25.43 10.20 -5.79
N TRP A 35 24.41 11.07 -5.75
CA TRP A 35 23.07 10.73 -6.21
C TRP A 35 23.05 10.43 -7.71
N VAL A 36 23.81 11.16 -8.53
CA VAL A 36 23.87 10.91 -9.98
C VAL A 36 24.29 9.47 -10.29
N ARG A 37 25.17 8.89 -9.46
CA ARG A 37 25.61 7.49 -9.59
C ARG A 37 24.54 6.50 -9.11
N PHE A 38 23.80 6.85 -8.06
CA PHE A 38 22.80 5.98 -7.43
C PHE A 38 21.40 6.07 -8.05
N ARG A 39 21.07 7.16 -8.76
CA ARG A 39 19.72 7.44 -9.27
C ARG A 39 19.17 6.33 -10.18
N GLY A 40 20.05 5.63 -10.92
CA GLY A 40 19.63 4.54 -11.80
C GLY A 40 19.11 3.33 -11.02
N GLU A 41 19.82 2.96 -9.96
CA GLU A 41 19.42 1.88 -9.05
C GLU A 41 18.15 2.27 -8.29
N PHE A 42 18.09 3.52 -7.82
CA PHE A 42 16.91 4.05 -7.14
C PHE A 42 15.66 4.05 -8.03
N ALA A 43 15.77 4.55 -9.25
CA ALA A 43 14.66 4.55 -10.21
C ALA A 43 14.24 3.11 -10.57
N THR A 44 15.19 2.18 -10.68
CA THR A 44 14.89 0.76 -10.91
C THR A 44 14.11 0.16 -9.75
N PHE A 45 14.53 0.47 -8.51
CA PHE A 45 13.84 0.07 -7.29
C PHE A 45 12.42 0.65 -7.21
N LEU A 46 12.26 1.97 -7.40
CA LEU A 46 10.97 2.65 -7.33
C LEU A 46 9.99 2.08 -8.38
N ASN A 47 10.45 1.87 -9.61
CA ASN A 47 9.64 1.23 -10.66
C ASN A 47 9.26 -0.20 -10.30
N ALA A 48 10.18 -0.98 -9.72
CA ALA A 48 9.87 -2.34 -9.27
C ALA A 48 8.83 -2.33 -8.14
N PHE A 49 8.96 -1.40 -7.20
CA PHE A 49 8.05 -1.25 -6.08
C PHE A 49 6.65 -0.79 -6.52
N ALA A 50 6.55 0.19 -7.42
CA ALA A 50 5.28 0.61 -8.03
C ALA A 50 4.60 -0.54 -8.79
N ARG A 51 5.37 -1.38 -9.49
CA ARG A 51 4.82 -2.61 -10.10
C ARG A 51 4.26 -3.57 -9.04
N GLN A 52 4.92 -3.75 -7.89
CA GLN A 52 4.40 -4.59 -6.81
C GLN A 52 3.07 -4.06 -6.26
N GLN A 53 2.91 -2.73 -6.13
CA GLN A 53 1.61 -2.15 -5.76
C GLN A 53 0.53 -2.52 -6.77
N ILE A 54 0.81 -2.37 -8.08
CA ILE A 54 -0.15 -2.69 -9.15
C ILE A 54 -0.55 -4.17 -9.09
N PHE A 55 0.44 -5.07 -9.00
CA PHE A 55 0.16 -6.51 -8.90
C PHE A 55 -0.62 -6.85 -7.64
N PHE A 56 -0.28 -6.26 -6.50
CA PHE A 56 -1.00 -6.48 -5.26
C PHE A 56 -2.46 -6.03 -5.39
N ARG A 57 -2.70 -4.81 -5.90
CA ARG A 57 -4.05 -4.30 -6.14
C ARG A 57 -4.86 -5.20 -7.07
N GLN A 58 -4.28 -5.63 -8.20
CA GLN A 58 -4.92 -6.54 -9.14
C GLN A 58 -5.26 -7.90 -8.50
N ASN A 59 -4.36 -8.43 -7.68
CA ASN A 59 -4.61 -9.68 -6.95
C ASN A 59 -5.79 -9.52 -5.97
N ILE A 60 -5.87 -8.38 -5.26
CA ILE A 60 -6.99 -8.09 -4.36
C ILE A 60 -8.30 -7.94 -5.15
N GLU A 61 -8.28 -7.21 -6.26
CA GLU A 61 -9.44 -7.04 -7.14
C GLU A 61 -9.93 -8.39 -7.68
N GLU A 62 -9.03 -9.22 -8.19
CA GLU A 62 -9.35 -10.57 -8.64
C GLU A 62 -9.93 -11.41 -7.50
N LEU A 63 -9.39 -11.29 -6.28
CA LEU A 63 -9.87 -11.96 -5.06
C LEU A 63 -11.25 -11.46 -4.59
N LEU A 64 -11.62 -10.23 -4.91
CA LEU A 64 -12.90 -9.64 -4.55
C LEU A 64 -13.96 -9.77 -5.64
N SER A 65 -13.58 -9.91 -6.91
CA SER A 65 -14.48 -9.88 -8.07
C SER A 65 -15.73 -10.78 -7.99
N PRO A 66 -15.68 -12.03 -7.47
CA PRO A 66 -16.86 -12.89 -7.30
C PRO A 66 -17.74 -12.52 -6.10
N ILE A 67 -17.25 -11.66 -5.20
CA ILE A 67 -17.89 -11.27 -3.94
C ILE A 67 -18.54 -9.89 -4.10
N VAL A 68 -17.83 -8.98 -4.77
CA VAL A 68 -18.23 -7.60 -4.96
C VAL A 68 -18.79 -7.45 -6.37
N SER A 69 -20.11 -7.32 -6.47
CA SER A 69 -20.81 -7.33 -7.76
C SER A 69 -20.87 -5.96 -8.44
N SER A 70 -20.58 -4.88 -7.70
CA SER A 70 -20.63 -3.51 -8.18
C SER A 70 -19.23 -2.93 -8.37
N GLU A 71 -18.95 -2.34 -9.54
CA GLU A 71 -17.71 -1.61 -9.79
C GLU A 71 -17.51 -0.46 -8.79
N TYR A 72 -18.60 0.17 -8.35
CA TYR A 72 -18.56 1.21 -7.33
C TYR A 72 -18.07 0.66 -5.99
N GLU A 73 -18.61 -0.46 -5.53
CA GLU A 73 -18.18 -1.09 -4.27
C GLU A 73 -16.73 -1.57 -4.35
N MET A 74 -16.30 -2.09 -5.52
CA MET A 74 -14.92 -2.48 -5.75
C MET A 74 -13.98 -1.28 -5.64
N SER A 75 -14.30 -0.17 -6.31
CA SER A 75 -13.51 1.07 -6.21
C SER A 75 -13.42 1.57 -4.77
N LEU A 76 -14.52 1.51 -4.01
CA LEU A 76 -14.53 1.92 -2.60
C LEU A 76 -13.54 1.10 -1.77
N LEU A 77 -13.51 -0.21 -1.95
CA LEU A 77 -12.57 -1.09 -1.23
C LEU A 77 -11.11 -0.84 -1.62
N LEU A 78 -10.84 -0.66 -2.92
CA LEU A 78 -9.48 -0.52 -3.42
C LEU A 78 -8.89 0.88 -3.21
N ASP A 79 -9.72 1.93 -3.25
CA ASP A 79 -9.31 3.33 -3.16
C ASP A 79 -9.46 3.92 -1.76
N HIS A 80 -10.31 3.34 -0.91
CA HIS A 80 -10.46 3.66 0.51
C HIS A 80 -10.11 2.46 1.40
N PRO A 81 -8.82 2.07 1.43
CA PRO A 81 -8.34 0.92 2.20
C PRO A 81 -8.47 1.07 3.73
N ASP A 82 -8.68 2.29 4.21
CA ASP A 82 -9.00 2.64 5.61
C ASP A 82 -10.51 2.57 5.91
N GLY A 83 -11.33 2.27 4.92
CA GLY A 83 -12.77 2.17 5.03
C GLY A 83 -13.20 1.00 5.92
N ARG A 84 -14.29 1.21 6.69
CA ARG A 84 -14.91 0.16 7.53
C ARG A 84 -15.35 -1.08 6.74
N ALA A 85 -15.45 -0.97 5.42
CA ALA A 85 -15.77 -2.08 4.52
C ALA A 85 -14.76 -3.24 4.67
N TRP A 86 -13.49 -2.96 4.99
CA TRP A 86 -12.48 -4.00 5.25
C TRP A 86 -12.68 -4.71 6.60
N ALA A 87 -13.37 -4.08 7.55
CA ALA A 87 -13.73 -4.67 8.84
C ALA A 87 -15.08 -5.41 8.78
N ASP A 88 -15.74 -5.45 7.61
CA ASP A 88 -17.03 -6.09 7.44
C ASP A 88 -16.92 -7.63 7.60
N SER A 89 -17.72 -8.19 8.50
CA SER A 89 -17.68 -9.62 8.81
C SER A 89 -18.21 -10.49 7.67
N GLN A 90 -19.15 -9.98 6.86
CA GLN A 90 -19.72 -10.68 5.71
C GLN A 90 -18.74 -10.73 4.54
N LEU A 91 -18.00 -9.65 4.29
CA LEU A 91 -16.88 -9.62 3.35
C LEU A 91 -15.81 -10.63 3.77
N ASN A 92 -15.48 -10.64 5.06
CA ASN A 92 -14.51 -11.56 5.64
C ASN A 92 -14.89 -13.04 5.48
N GLU A 93 -16.14 -13.37 5.74
CA GLU A 93 -16.66 -14.72 5.58
C GLU A 93 -16.69 -15.15 4.10
N SER A 94 -17.09 -14.24 3.20
CA SER A 94 -17.16 -14.50 1.76
C SER A 94 -15.78 -14.77 1.16
N LEU A 95 -14.77 -14.00 1.58
CA LEU A 95 -13.37 -14.21 1.19
C LEU A 95 -12.81 -15.54 1.70
N ARG A 96 -13.11 -15.91 2.96
CA ARG A 96 -12.76 -17.23 3.51
C ARG A 96 -13.37 -18.38 2.73
N LYS A 97 -14.62 -18.24 2.25
CA LYS A 97 -15.29 -19.24 1.42
C LYS A 97 -14.67 -19.37 0.03
N ARG A 98 -14.05 -18.31 -0.49
CA ARG A 98 -13.43 -18.29 -1.83
C ARG A 98 -12.03 -18.92 -1.84
N LEU A 99 -11.30 -18.86 -0.74
CA LEU A 99 -10.00 -19.53 -0.61
C LEU A 99 -10.26 -21.04 -0.37
N PRO A 100 -9.81 -21.93 -1.27
CA PRO A 100 -10.25 -23.33 -1.31
C PRO A 100 -9.51 -24.17 -0.27
N GLY A 101 -9.79 -23.93 1.01
CA GLY A 101 -9.25 -24.72 2.12
C GLY A 101 -8.59 -23.89 3.22
N LYS A 102 -8.42 -24.53 4.38
CA LYS A 102 -7.80 -23.89 5.56
C LYS A 102 -6.34 -23.53 5.29
N TYR A 103 -5.62 -24.38 4.56
CA TYR A 103 -4.20 -24.18 4.25
C TYR A 103 -3.97 -22.99 3.31
N GLU A 104 -4.75 -22.89 2.25
CA GLU A 104 -4.69 -21.81 1.25
C GLU A 104 -5.04 -20.46 1.90
N CYS A 105 -6.05 -20.46 2.77
CA CYS A 105 -6.43 -19.27 3.55
C CYS A 105 -5.31 -18.83 4.51
N GLU A 106 -4.65 -19.78 5.18
CA GLU A 106 -3.50 -19.51 6.05
C GLU A 106 -2.31 -18.98 5.25
N CYS A 107 -1.93 -19.64 4.15
CA CYS A 107 -0.86 -19.19 3.27
C CYS A 107 -1.10 -17.77 2.76
N TYR A 108 -2.30 -17.46 2.27
CA TYR A 108 -2.65 -16.12 1.82
C TYR A 108 -2.49 -15.09 2.95
N THR A 109 -3.05 -15.39 4.12
CA THR A 109 -2.97 -14.50 5.29
C THR A 109 -1.53 -14.25 5.70
N THR A 110 -0.69 -15.29 5.70
CA THR A 110 0.74 -15.18 6.00
C THR A 110 1.46 -14.30 4.97
N THR A 111 1.22 -14.50 3.67
CA THR A 111 1.83 -13.69 2.61
C THR A 111 1.46 -12.22 2.73
N VAL A 112 0.19 -11.91 2.91
CA VAL A 112 -0.27 -10.51 3.03
C VAL A 112 0.27 -9.86 4.30
N SER A 113 0.34 -10.61 5.41
CA SER A 113 0.95 -10.13 6.66
C SER A 113 2.44 -9.82 6.49
N TYR A 114 3.17 -10.66 5.76
CA TYR A 114 4.58 -10.44 5.47
C TYR A 114 4.80 -9.21 4.57
N ILE A 115 3.94 -9.01 3.56
CA ILE A 115 3.95 -7.80 2.73
C ILE A 115 3.74 -6.56 3.61
N LEU A 116 2.72 -6.57 4.47
CA LEU A 116 2.45 -5.46 5.39
C LEU A 116 3.65 -5.17 6.30
N GLU A 117 4.28 -6.21 6.86
CA GLU A 117 5.46 -6.06 7.71
C GLU A 117 6.64 -5.41 6.96
N ILE A 118 6.89 -5.80 5.70
CA ILE A 118 7.92 -5.16 4.87
C ILE A 118 7.57 -3.70 4.60
N LEU A 119 6.31 -3.41 4.27
CA LEU A 119 5.83 -2.07 4.01
C LEU A 119 5.98 -1.17 5.24
N GLU A 120 5.64 -1.65 6.44
CA GLU A 120 5.82 -0.91 7.69
C GLU A 120 7.31 -0.69 8.04
N LYS A 121 8.16 -1.69 7.77
CA LYS A 121 9.62 -1.52 7.89
C LYS A 121 10.15 -0.46 6.93
N LEU A 122 9.60 -0.39 5.72
CA LEU A 122 9.99 0.61 4.73
C LEU A 122 9.48 2.00 5.11
N LYS A 123 8.21 2.11 5.52
CA LYS A 123 7.58 3.32 6.06
C LYS A 123 8.38 3.92 7.22
N SER A 124 8.77 3.09 8.19
CA SER A 124 9.56 3.53 9.35
C SER A 124 10.98 3.96 8.97
N LYS A 125 11.67 3.24 8.07
CA LYS A 125 12.98 3.65 7.54
C LYS A 125 12.93 4.98 6.79
N LEU A 126 11.84 5.24 6.08
CA LEU A 126 11.61 6.49 5.36
C LEU A 126 11.11 7.62 6.27
N LYS A 127 10.90 7.35 7.57
CA LYS A 127 10.36 8.29 8.56
C LYS A 127 9.03 8.92 8.11
N ILE A 128 8.20 8.14 7.42
CA ILE A 128 6.85 8.56 7.03
C ILE A 128 6.00 8.58 8.32
N SER A 129 5.73 9.78 8.83
CA SER A 129 4.80 10.02 9.92
C SER A 129 3.34 9.89 9.43
N ASP A 130 2.46 9.32 10.26
CA ASP A 130 1.00 9.26 10.01
C ASP A 130 0.32 10.64 10.10
N GLU A 131 0.97 11.59 10.76
CA GLU A 131 0.62 13.00 10.62
C GLU A 131 1.25 13.49 9.32
N LYS A 132 0.40 14.01 8.42
CA LYS A 132 0.71 14.64 7.11
C LYS A 132 2.21 14.84 6.91
N PRO A 133 2.80 14.30 5.81
CA PRO A 133 4.23 14.40 5.60
C PRO A 133 4.70 15.86 5.80
N LEU A 134 5.75 16.05 6.63
CA LEU A 134 6.26 17.33 7.16
C LEU A 134 6.37 18.48 6.14
N TRP A 135 6.43 18.17 4.85
CA TRP A 135 6.54 19.13 3.75
C TRP A 135 5.19 19.68 3.25
N VAL A 136 4.04 19.14 3.67
CA VAL A 136 2.70 19.69 3.38
C VAL A 136 2.46 21.02 4.10
N GLU A 137 3.09 21.23 5.27
CA GLU A 137 3.04 22.51 6.01
C GLU A 137 4.06 23.53 5.47
N GLN A 138 5.17 23.06 4.91
CA GLN A 138 6.20 23.94 4.34
C GLN A 138 5.75 24.55 3.01
N ALA A 139 5.06 23.77 2.15
CA ALA A 139 4.55 24.26 0.87
C ALA A 139 3.40 25.28 1.01
N SER A 140 2.66 25.26 2.12
CA SER A 140 1.59 26.23 2.41
C SER A 140 2.13 27.53 3.02
N SER A 141 3.31 27.52 3.64
CA SER A 141 4.00 28.72 4.12
C SER A 141 4.76 29.46 3.02
N SER A 142 5.26 28.75 1.99
CA SER A 142 6.01 29.36 0.88
C SER A 142 5.15 30.06 -0.18
N ARG A 143 3.81 30.05 -0.05
CA ARG A 143 2.88 30.78 -0.95
C ARG A 143 2.38 32.12 -0.39
N LYS A 144 2.91 32.57 0.76
CA LYS A 144 2.60 33.87 1.35
C LYS A 144 3.85 34.75 1.46
N LEU A 145 4.51 35.02 0.34
CA LEU A 145 5.44 36.15 0.18
C LEU A 145 5.29 36.71 -1.22
#